data_AF-A0A6C0UKK6-F1
#
_entry.id   AF-A0A6C0UKK6-F1
#
_cell.length_a   1.000
_cell.length_b   1.000
_cell.length_c   1.000
_cell.angle_alpha   90.00
_cell.angle_beta   90.00
_cell.angle_gamma   90.00
#
_symmetry.space_group_name_H-M   'P 1'
#
loop_
_entity.id
_entity.type
_entity.pdbx_description
1 polymer ?
#
loop_
_entity_poly.entity_id
_entity_poly.type
_entity_poly.pdbx_seq_one_letter_code
_entity_poly.pdbx_strand_id
1 'polypeptide(L)' 'MSERAADNEDGQLPTETNAEDSSPVLAAEIVESQDRPAECTIFPPNVSEFELLSTWITAKEGSFVSLRDMR' A
#
# COMPACT_ATOMS: atom_id res chain seq x y z
N MET A 1 15.75 -40.62 -41.75
CA MET A 1 15.20 -40.71 -40.39
C MET A 1 16.15 -39.97 -39.47
N SER A 2 15.57 -39.08 -38.65
CA SER A 2 16.14 -38.46 -37.43
C SER A 2 17.24 -37.40 -37.60
N GLU A 3 17.22 -36.25 -36.95
CA GLU A 3 16.19 -35.44 -36.27
C GLU A 3 16.84 -34.06 -36.00
N ARG A 4 16.08 -32.97 -36.06
CA ARG A 4 16.53 -31.61 -35.70
C ARG A 4 16.40 -31.41 -34.18
N ALA A 5 17.35 -30.74 -33.56
CA ALA A 5 17.08 -29.74 -32.51
C ALA A 5 18.36 -28.93 -32.24
N ALA A 6 18.41 -27.68 -32.72
CA ALA A 6 19.22 -26.66 -32.08
C ALA A 6 18.39 -26.23 -30.87
N ASP A 7 18.76 -26.74 -29.70
CA ASP A 7 18.09 -26.44 -28.45
C ASP A 7 18.50 -25.02 -28.04
N ASN A 8 17.63 -24.07 -28.38
CA ASN A 8 17.74 -22.69 -28.00
C ASN A 8 17.21 -22.56 -26.58
N GLU A 9 18.01 -22.98 -25.60
CA GLU A 9 17.80 -22.61 -24.18
C GLU A 9 18.24 -21.15 -24.01
N ASP A 10 17.54 -20.24 -24.69
CA ASP A 10 17.50 -18.84 -24.27
C ASP A 10 16.88 -18.88 -22.88
N GLY A 11 17.72 -18.60 -21.88
CA GLY A 11 17.34 -18.45 -20.49
C GLY A 11 16.39 -17.28 -20.37
N GLN A 12 15.15 -17.48 -20.82
CA GLN A 12 14.04 -16.64 -20.45
C GLN A 12 13.87 -16.88 -18.96
N LEU A 13 14.55 -16.01 -18.22
CA LEU A 13 14.31 -15.66 -16.83
C LEU A 13 12.82 -15.89 -16.57
N PRO A 14 12.43 -16.66 -15.55
CA PRO A 14 11.02 -16.68 -15.15
C PRO A 14 10.63 -15.23 -15.05
N THR A 15 9.73 -14.79 -15.94
CA THR A 15 9.19 -13.44 -15.96
C THR A 15 8.60 -13.32 -14.58
N GLU A 16 9.33 -12.62 -13.71
CA GLU A 16 9.01 -12.48 -12.30
C GLU A 16 7.55 -12.08 -12.30
N THR A 17 6.69 -13.00 -11.82
CA THR A 17 5.28 -12.75 -11.64
C THR A 17 5.22 -11.38 -11.02
N ASN A 18 4.70 -10.44 -11.79
CA ASN A 18 4.74 -9.05 -11.46
C ASN A 18 4.21 -8.94 -10.03
N ALA A 19 5.07 -8.61 -9.07
CA ALA A 19 4.68 -8.31 -7.69
C ALA A 19 3.99 -6.93 -7.64
N GLU A 20 3.26 -6.62 -8.71
CA GLU A 20 2.41 -5.47 -8.87
C GLU A 20 1.23 -5.66 -7.94
N ASP A 21 1.09 -4.72 -6.99
CA ASP A 21 -0.04 -4.56 -6.10
C ASP A 21 -0.08 -5.46 -4.85
N SER A 22 1.05 -5.57 -4.14
CA SER A 22 1.03 -5.96 -2.71
C SER A 22 1.07 -4.74 -1.78
N SER A 23 0.60 -3.58 -2.21
CA SER A 23 0.45 -2.44 -1.30
C SER A 23 -0.70 -2.72 -0.32
N PRO A 24 -0.49 -2.56 1.00
CA PRO A 24 -1.54 -2.80 1.97
C PRO A 24 -2.71 -1.83 1.74
N VAL A 25 -3.93 -2.33 1.89
CA VAL A 25 -5.12 -1.47 1.94
C VAL A 25 -5.03 -0.59 3.18
N LEU A 26 -5.21 0.72 3.00
CA LEU A 26 -5.18 1.71 4.08
C LEU A 26 -6.53 2.39 4.24
N ALA A 27 -6.92 2.61 5.49
CA ALA A 27 -8.04 3.45 5.89
C ALA A 27 -7.51 4.72 6.54
N ALA A 28 -8.35 5.76 6.57
CA ALA A 28 -8.07 7.02 7.24
C ALA A 28 -9.24 7.41 8.15
N GLU A 29 -8.93 7.80 9.38
CA GLU A 29 -9.89 8.36 10.34
C GLU A 29 -9.47 9.78 10.70
N ILE A 30 -10.42 10.72 10.65
CA ILE A 30 -10.19 12.12 11.01
C ILE A 30 -10.97 12.41 12.29
N VAL A 31 -10.25 12.88 13.32
CA VAL A 31 -10.81 13.27 14.61
C VAL A 31 -10.73 14.78 14.74
N GLU A 32 -11.89 15.41 14.84
CA GLU A 32 -12.04 16.86 15.07
C GLU A 32 -12.40 17.12 16.53
N SER A 33 -11.78 18.11 17.16
CA SER A 33 -12.00 18.49 18.55
C SER A 33 -12.12 20.01 18.67
N GLN A 34 -13.02 20.50 19.52
CA GLN A 34 -13.33 21.95 19.61
C GLN A 34 -12.11 22.81 19.98
N ASP A 35 -11.17 22.27 20.75
CA ASP A 35 -10.03 23.00 21.30
C ASP A 35 -8.67 22.50 20.80
N ARG A 36 -8.65 21.61 19.81
CA ARG A 36 -7.40 21.03 19.27
C ARG A 36 -7.45 20.93 17.74
N PRO A 37 -6.29 21.06 17.07
CA PRO A 37 -6.22 20.83 15.62
C PRO A 37 -6.72 19.43 15.31
N ALA A 38 -7.41 19.28 14.18
CA ALA A 38 -7.83 17.97 13.69
C ALA A 38 -6.62 17.02 13.53
N GLU A 39 -6.86 15.75 13.78
CA GLU A 39 -5.85 14.70 13.62
C GLU A 39 -6.36 13.67 12.61
N CYS A 40 -5.55 13.36 11.60
CA CYS A 40 -5.85 12.34 10.60
C CYS A 40 -4.92 11.15 10.81
N THR A 41 -5.48 10.00 11.16
CA THR A 41 -4.74 8.75 11.37
C THR A 41 -4.97 7.81 10.20
N ILE A 42 -3.87 7.36 9.59
CA ILE A 42 -3.86 6.36 8.51
C ILE A 42 -3.37 5.03 9.07
N PHE A 43 -4.09 3.95 8.78
CA PHE A 43 -3.79 2.62 9.30
C PHE A 43 -4.31 1.52 8.38
N PRO A 44 -3.75 0.30 8.42
CA PRO A 44 -4.29 -0.85 7.72
C PRO A 44 -5.46 -1.45 8.53
N PRO A 45 -6.67 -1.58 7.96
CA PRO A 45 -7.85 -2.02 8.72
C PRO A 45 -7.92 -3.56 8.92
N ASN A 46 -7.11 -4.33 8.19
CA ASN A 46 -7.18 -5.80 8.16
C ASN A 46 -6.02 -6.47 8.94
N VAL A 47 -5.48 -5.79 9.96
CA VAL A 47 -4.39 -6.32 10.80
C VAL A 47 -4.89 -6.59 12.22
N SER A 48 -4.13 -7.39 12.97
CA SER A 48 -4.43 -7.65 14.38
C SER A 48 -4.27 -6.39 15.22
N GLU A 49 -4.99 -6.27 16.33
CA GLU A 49 -4.89 -5.11 17.24
C GLU A 49 -3.45 -4.85 17.69
N PHE A 50 -2.69 -5.90 17.97
CA PHE A 50 -1.28 -5.77 18.36
C PHE A 50 -0.41 -5.16 17.26
N GLU A 51 -0.65 -5.53 15.99
CA GLU A 51 0.08 -4.98 14.85
C GLU A 51 -0.36 -3.54 14.55
N LEU A 52 -1.65 -3.25 14.76
CA LEU A 52 -2.21 -1.91 14.66
C LEU A 52 -1.58 -0.94 15.67
N LEU A 53 -1.00 -1.40 16.78
CA LEU A 53 -0.31 -0.50 17.74
C LEU A 53 0.97 0.13 17.18
N SER A 54 1.60 -0.49 16.19
CA SER A 54 2.85 0.01 15.58
C SER A 54 2.72 0.41 14.12
N THR A 55 1.58 0.11 13.49
CA THR A 55 1.40 0.21 12.04
C THR A 55 0.38 1.30 11.71
N TRP A 56 0.63 2.53 12.18
CA TRP A 56 -0.21 3.70 11.92
C TRP A 56 0.64 4.96 11.88
N ILE A 57 0.10 5.99 11.24
CA ILE A 57 0.68 7.34 11.24
C ILE A 57 -0.43 8.37 11.43
N THR A 58 -0.18 9.36 12.27
CA THR A 58 -1.10 10.48 12.49
C THR A 58 -0.48 11.79 12.04
N ALA A 59 -1.25 12.57 11.27
CA ALA A 59 -0.93 13.92 10.85
C ALA A 59 -1.85 14.93 11.53
N LYS A 60 -1.32 16.10 11.84
CA LYS A 60 -2.11 17.23 12.38
C LYS A 60 -2.71 18.07 11.26
N GLU A 61 -3.75 18.82 11.58
CA GLU A 61 -4.40 19.79 10.71
C GLU A 61 -3.39 20.69 10.01
N GLY A 62 -3.61 20.93 8.71
CA GLY A 62 -2.68 21.65 7.84
C GLY A 62 -1.59 20.78 7.21
N SER A 63 -1.32 19.58 7.74
CA SER A 63 -0.40 18.59 7.14
C SER A 63 -1.09 17.58 6.22
N PHE A 64 -2.42 17.57 6.19
CA PHE A 64 -3.22 16.75 5.29
C PHE A 64 -4.34 17.60 4.67
N VAL A 65 -4.89 17.11 3.55
CA VAL A 65 -5.90 17.81 2.74
C VAL A 65 -7.09 16.90 2.48
N SER A 66 -8.26 17.48 2.25
CA SER A 66 -9.45 16.72 1.89
C SER A 66 -9.35 16.24 0.44
N LEU A 67 -9.54 14.94 0.21
CA LEU A 67 -9.57 14.38 -1.15
C LEU A 67 -10.71 14.95 -2.01
N ARG A 68 -11.79 15.44 -1.40
CA ARG A 68 -12.87 16.11 -2.14
C ARG A 68 -12.45 17.48 -2.67
N ASP A 69 -11.49 18.11 -2.00
CA ASP A 69 -10.95 19.43 -2.34
C ASP A 69 -9.84 19.33 -3.40
N MET A 70 -9.10 18.21 -3.40
CA MET A 70 -8.11 17.90 -4.42
C MET A 70 -8.74 17.17 -5.62
N ARG A 71 -8.97 17.93 -6.70
CA ARG A 71 -9.40 17.45 -8.02
C ARG A 71 -8.37 17.82 -9.09
#